data_AF-A0A9P6M003-F1
#
_entry.id   AF-A0A9P6M003-F1
#
_cell.length_a   1.000
_cell.length_b   1.000
_cell.length_c   1.000
_cell.angle_alpha   90.00
_cell.angle_beta   90.00
_cell.angle_gamma   90.00
#
_symmetry.space_group_name_H-M   'P 1'
#
loop_
_entity.id
_entity.type
_entity.pdbx_description
1 polymer ?
#
loop_
_entity_poly.entity_id
_entity_poly.type
_entity_poly.pdbx_seq_one_letter_code
_entity_poly.pdbx_strand_id
1 'polypeptide(L)'
;MTAEGDNTVLMQKVTKELLGMMQSGEMNSGYLPDPQDAPSWVITSIDSLYKLFQLREVELLLELGSAIGSKLGDGKDMFDVWMGEESDTIQAAAKAHGERICFEQTLKVMQGLEGGARSIMEALLRLWGLSMVETYATWYLTHNLISTETALSLPQHVRNAVSHIGSASVDMLGILGVDERVLHAPIAFGARGLETYNSKDNRGEIVGDHYRRQATSFDRKGLERVRPELLFEAKL
;
A
#
# COMPACT_ATOMS: atom_id res chain seq x y z
N MET A 1 1.89 -15.90 -6.58
CA MET A 1 3.33 -16.03 -6.93
C MET A 1 3.95 -17.04 -6.00
N THR A 2 4.71 -17.99 -6.54
CA THR A 2 5.62 -18.94 -5.83
C THR A 2 7.06 -18.43 -6.04
N ALA A 3 8.10 -18.65 -5.23
CA ALA A 3 8.45 -19.61 -4.17
C ALA A 3 7.77 -19.40 -2.79
N GLU A 4 7.90 -20.41 -1.91
CA GLU A 4 7.26 -20.57 -0.58
C GLU A 4 5.74 -20.86 -0.55
N GLY A 5 5.12 -21.03 -1.71
CA GLY A 5 3.72 -21.42 -1.85
C GLY A 5 3.01 -20.50 -2.82
N ASP A 6 1.90 -20.95 -3.39
CA ASP A 6 1.11 -20.08 -4.27
C ASP A 6 0.33 -19.08 -3.42
N ASN A 7 0.52 -17.78 -3.67
CA ASN A 7 -0.26 -16.71 -3.03
C ASN A 7 -1.75 -17.01 -2.93
N THR A 8 -2.37 -17.54 -4.00
CA THR A 8 -3.80 -17.83 -3.98
C THR A 8 -4.13 -18.93 -2.96
N VAL A 9 -3.27 -19.95 -2.83
CA VAL A 9 -3.40 -20.99 -1.80
C VAL A 9 -3.14 -20.43 -0.39
N LEU A 10 -2.18 -19.53 -0.23
CA LEU A 10 -1.92 -18.86 1.05
C LEU A 10 -3.09 -17.98 1.46
N MET A 11 -3.68 -17.23 0.53
CA MET A 11 -4.87 -16.41 0.75
C MET A 11 -6.05 -17.26 1.21
N GLN A 12 -6.27 -18.45 0.63
CA GLN A 12 -7.30 -19.38 1.11
C GLN A 12 -7.07 -19.79 2.58
N LYS A 13 -5.81 -20.06 2.98
CA LYS A 13 -5.50 -20.39 4.37
C LYS A 13 -5.79 -19.23 5.31
N VAL A 14 -5.36 -18.02 4.94
CA VAL A 14 -5.63 -16.79 5.71
C VAL A 14 -7.13 -16.60 5.90
N THR A 15 -7.91 -16.61 4.82
CA THR A 15 -9.36 -16.41 4.90
C THR A 15 -10.05 -17.50 5.72
N LYS A 16 -9.61 -18.77 5.61
CA LYS A 16 -10.15 -19.87 6.41
C LYS A 16 -9.92 -19.66 7.92
N GLU A 17 -8.71 -19.26 8.31
CA GLU A 17 -8.38 -18.91 9.70
C GLU A 17 -9.24 -17.73 10.18
N LEU A 18 -9.37 -16.67 9.38
CA LEU A 18 -10.18 -15.49 9.72
C LEU A 18 -11.66 -15.82 9.91
N LEU A 19 -12.24 -16.65 9.04
CA LEU A 19 -13.61 -17.14 9.21
C LEU A 19 -13.75 -17.99 10.49
N GLY A 20 -12.76 -18.83 10.80
CA GLY A 20 -12.73 -19.61 12.04
C GLY A 20 -12.67 -18.72 13.29
N MET A 21 -11.85 -17.66 13.27
CA MET A 21 -11.79 -16.65 14.33
C MET A 21 -13.10 -15.86 14.44
N MET A 22 -13.77 -15.57 13.32
CA MET A 22 -15.08 -14.91 13.32
C MET A 22 -16.14 -15.79 13.99
N GLN A 23 -16.18 -17.09 13.66
CA GLN A 23 -17.15 -18.05 14.18
C GLN A 23 -16.96 -18.33 15.67
N SER A 24 -15.71 -18.37 16.14
CA SER A 24 -15.36 -18.56 17.56
C SER A 24 -15.51 -17.29 18.39
N GLY A 25 -15.72 -16.13 17.76
CA GLY A 25 -15.74 -14.83 18.44
C GLY A 25 -14.35 -14.36 18.91
N GLU A 26 -13.29 -15.01 18.45
CA GLU A 26 -11.89 -14.68 18.76
C GLU A 26 -11.34 -13.54 17.90
N MET A 27 -12.02 -13.21 16.79
CA MET A 27 -11.65 -12.05 16.00
C MET A 27 -11.76 -10.81 16.88
N ASN A 28 -10.62 -10.17 17.13
CA ASN A 28 -10.52 -9.02 18.02
C ASN A 28 -11.30 -7.85 17.40
N SER A 29 -12.59 -7.74 17.74
CA SER A 29 -13.50 -6.70 17.28
C SER A 29 -13.25 -5.36 17.99
N GLY A 30 -12.05 -5.17 18.53
CA GLY A 30 -11.64 -3.99 19.31
C GLY A 30 -11.95 -2.71 18.53
N TYR A 31 -13.06 -2.09 18.91
CA TYR A 31 -13.71 -0.94 18.29
C TYR A 31 -13.74 -0.99 16.76
N LEU A 32 -14.56 -1.89 16.20
CA LEU A 32 -15.00 -1.72 14.82
C LEU A 32 -15.84 -0.42 14.74
N PRO A 33 -15.54 0.47 13.78
CA PRO A 33 -16.34 1.67 13.57
C PRO A 33 -17.74 1.28 13.08
N ASP A 34 -18.75 2.12 13.34
CA ASP A 34 -20.08 1.91 12.79
C ASP A 34 -20.09 2.21 11.28
N PRO A 35 -20.46 1.26 10.41
CA PRO A 35 -20.59 1.48 8.97
C PRO A 35 -21.52 2.66 8.62
N GLN A 36 -22.54 2.94 9.43
CA GLN A 36 -23.51 4.01 9.16
C GLN A 36 -22.89 5.41 9.25
N ASP A 37 -21.82 5.57 10.04
CA ASP A 37 -21.12 6.84 10.16
C ASP A 37 -20.16 7.08 8.97
N ALA A 38 -19.77 6.03 8.24
CA ALA A 38 -18.70 6.06 7.25
C ALA A 38 -18.87 7.12 6.15
N PRO A 39 -20.07 7.35 5.58
CA PRO A 39 -20.28 8.40 4.56
C PRO A 39 -19.95 9.82 5.02
N SER A 40 -19.96 10.07 6.33
CA SER A 40 -19.70 11.39 6.92
C SER A 40 -18.22 11.65 7.20
N TRP A 41 -17.37 10.64 7.09
CA TRP A 41 -15.96 10.75 7.47
C TRP A 41 -15.16 11.59 6.48
N VAL A 42 -14.18 12.33 7.01
CA VAL A 42 -13.25 13.12 6.21
C VAL A 42 -12.28 12.16 5.51
N ILE A 43 -12.46 11.93 4.21
CA ILE A 43 -11.73 10.90 3.44
C ILE A 43 -10.20 11.10 3.39
N THR A 44 -9.72 12.32 3.62
CA THR A 44 -8.28 12.64 3.65
C THR A 44 -7.62 12.38 5.00
N SER A 45 -8.40 12.11 6.04
CA SER A 45 -7.89 11.78 7.38
C SER A 45 -7.35 10.35 7.41
N ILE A 46 -6.17 10.18 8.02
CA ILE A 46 -5.56 8.86 8.21
C ILE A 46 -6.45 7.94 9.06
N ASP A 47 -7.14 8.50 10.05
CA ASP A 47 -8.08 7.76 10.90
C ASP A 47 -9.29 7.23 10.10
N SER A 48 -9.90 8.08 9.27
CA SER A 48 -11.00 7.67 8.39
C SER A 48 -10.58 6.58 7.41
N LEU A 49 -9.39 6.72 6.82
CA LEU A 49 -8.83 5.73 5.91
C LEU A 49 -8.61 4.40 6.63
N TYR A 50 -8.03 4.41 7.83
CA TYR A 50 -7.83 3.19 8.61
C TYR A 50 -9.15 2.49 8.93
N LYS A 51 -10.17 3.25 9.36
CA LYS A 51 -11.51 2.75 9.62
C LYS A 51 -12.15 2.09 8.40
N LEU A 52 -11.99 2.65 7.20
CA LEU A 52 -12.46 2.04 5.96
C LEU A 52 -11.77 0.70 5.67
N PHE A 53 -10.48 0.57 5.95
CA PHE A 53 -9.76 -0.70 5.80
C PHE A 53 -10.26 -1.75 6.80
N GLN A 54 -10.55 -1.35 8.04
CA GLN A 54 -11.17 -2.23 9.04
C GLN A 54 -12.54 -2.73 8.56
N LEU A 55 -13.40 -1.82 8.08
CA LEU A 55 -14.72 -2.18 7.57
C LEU A 55 -14.63 -3.08 6.34
N ARG A 56 -13.75 -2.78 5.39
CA ARG A 56 -13.60 -3.60 4.18
C ARG A 56 -13.25 -5.05 4.49
N GLU A 57 -12.35 -5.29 5.44
CA GLU A 57 -12.03 -6.67 5.84
C GLU A 57 -13.24 -7.38 6.44
N VAL A 58 -13.92 -6.74 7.40
CA VAL A 58 -15.03 -7.37 8.12
C VAL A 58 -16.22 -7.62 7.21
N GLU A 59 -16.63 -6.65 6.40
CA GLU A 59 -17.75 -6.79 5.46
C GLU A 59 -17.48 -7.91 4.44
N LEU A 60 -16.27 -8.00 3.87
CA LEU A 60 -15.92 -9.09 2.95
C LEU A 60 -15.99 -10.47 3.61
N LEU A 61 -15.62 -10.59 4.88
CA LEU A 61 -15.74 -11.85 5.61
C LEU A 61 -17.20 -12.18 5.97
N LEU A 62 -18.02 -11.19 6.30
CA LEU A 62 -19.46 -11.35 6.55
C LEU A 62 -20.21 -11.76 5.27
N GLU A 63 -19.92 -11.09 4.15
CA GLU A 63 -20.42 -11.44 2.81
C GLU A 63 -20.07 -12.88 2.47
N LEU A 64 -18.80 -13.27 2.63
CA LEU A 64 -18.33 -14.62 2.35
C LEU A 64 -19.02 -15.66 3.25
N GLY A 65 -19.11 -15.40 4.56
CA GLY A 65 -19.77 -16.30 5.50
C GLY A 65 -21.25 -16.51 5.14
N SER A 66 -21.95 -15.43 4.80
CA SER A 66 -23.36 -15.45 4.36
C SER A 66 -23.53 -16.23 3.04
N ALA A 67 -22.67 -15.95 2.05
CA ALA A 67 -22.72 -16.60 0.75
C ALA A 67 -22.45 -18.11 0.83
N ILE A 68 -21.44 -18.52 1.61
CA ILE A 68 -21.17 -19.94 1.88
C ILE A 68 -22.37 -20.58 2.59
N GLY A 69 -22.89 -19.95 3.65
CA GLY A 69 -24.04 -20.47 4.40
C GLY A 69 -25.27 -20.69 3.52
N SER A 70 -25.60 -19.73 2.66
CA SER A 70 -26.72 -19.83 1.71
C SER A 70 -26.52 -20.98 0.73
N LYS A 71 -25.35 -21.05 0.08
CA LYS A 71 -25.07 -22.05 -0.97
C LYS A 71 -25.03 -23.48 -0.44
N LEU A 72 -24.50 -23.67 0.77
CA LEU A 72 -24.56 -24.96 1.46
C LEU A 72 -25.99 -25.32 1.84
N GLY A 73 -26.80 -24.34 2.25
CA GLY A 73 -28.24 -24.52 2.50
C GLY A 73 -29.01 -24.98 1.26
N ASP A 74 -28.59 -24.53 0.08
CA ASP A 74 -29.12 -24.97 -1.22
C ASP A 74 -28.60 -26.35 -1.66
N GLY A 75 -27.81 -27.04 -0.83
CA GLY A 75 -27.29 -28.38 -1.08
C GLY A 75 -26.06 -28.45 -1.97
N LYS A 76 -25.38 -27.32 -2.23
CA LYS A 76 -24.11 -27.32 -2.97
C LYS A 76 -22.97 -27.92 -2.15
N ASP A 77 -21.99 -28.48 -2.84
CA ASP A 77 -20.79 -29.01 -2.20
C ASP A 77 -19.84 -27.88 -1.74
N MET A 78 -19.25 -28.04 -0.56
CA MET A 78 -18.35 -27.04 0.04
C MET A 78 -17.10 -26.79 -0.80
N PHE A 79 -16.55 -27.83 -1.42
CA PHE A 79 -15.36 -27.69 -2.27
C PHE A 79 -15.68 -26.86 -3.50
N ASP A 80 -16.82 -27.09 -4.16
CA ASP A 80 -17.22 -26.34 -5.36
C ASP A 80 -17.51 -24.87 -5.03
N VAL A 81 -18.18 -24.60 -3.92
CA VAL A 81 -18.42 -23.23 -3.44
C VAL A 81 -17.10 -22.53 -3.14
N TRP A 82 -16.20 -23.18 -2.39
CA TRP A 82 -14.94 -22.57 -1.95
C TRP A 82 -13.93 -22.39 -3.09
N MET A 83 -13.73 -23.41 -3.91
CA MET A 83 -12.70 -23.40 -4.96
C MET A 83 -13.16 -22.73 -6.24
N GLY A 84 -14.46 -22.70 -6.49
CA GLY A 84 -15.06 -22.15 -7.70
C GLY A 84 -15.81 -20.85 -7.43
N GLU A 85 -16.97 -20.94 -6.78
CA GLU A 85 -17.95 -19.85 -6.79
C GLU A 85 -17.58 -18.64 -5.93
N GLU A 86 -16.87 -18.84 -4.82
CA GLU A 86 -16.48 -17.79 -3.86
C GLU A 86 -14.98 -17.49 -3.88
N SER A 87 -14.23 -18.01 -4.87
CA SER A 87 -12.77 -17.85 -4.94
C SER A 87 -12.32 -16.40 -4.97
N ASP A 88 -13.08 -15.51 -5.64
CA ASP A 88 -12.77 -14.08 -5.71
C ASP A 88 -12.98 -13.38 -4.36
N THR A 89 -14.10 -13.65 -3.68
CA THR A 89 -14.40 -13.13 -2.34
C THR A 89 -13.36 -13.60 -1.32
N ILE A 90 -12.96 -14.87 -1.40
CA ILE A 90 -11.92 -15.45 -0.54
C ILE A 90 -10.59 -14.71 -0.71
N GLN A 91 -10.18 -14.45 -1.94
CA GLN A 91 -8.94 -13.71 -2.22
C GLN A 91 -9.06 -12.23 -1.81
N ALA A 92 -10.22 -11.62 -2.03
CA ALA A 92 -10.49 -10.24 -1.65
C ALA A 92 -10.40 -10.05 -0.13
N ALA A 93 -10.97 -10.95 0.66
CA ALA A 93 -10.93 -10.92 2.12
C ALA A 93 -9.49 -11.06 2.65
N ALA A 94 -8.72 -12.04 2.15
CA ALA A 94 -7.31 -12.18 2.52
C ALA A 94 -6.48 -10.93 2.18
N LYS A 95 -6.74 -10.33 1.02
CA LYS A 95 -6.05 -9.10 0.60
C LYS A 95 -6.42 -7.92 1.50
N ALA A 96 -7.71 -7.76 1.81
CA ALA A 96 -8.18 -6.72 2.72
C ALA A 96 -7.54 -6.83 4.11
N HIS A 97 -7.41 -8.06 4.63
CA HIS A 97 -6.70 -8.32 5.88
C HIS A 97 -5.23 -7.87 5.84
N GLY A 98 -4.50 -8.27 4.79
CA GLY A 98 -3.11 -7.86 4.61
C GLY A 98 -2.95 -6.34 4.49
N GLU A 99 -3.84 -5.69 3.73
CA GLU A 99 -3.92 -4.24 3.60
C GLU A 99 -4.17 -3.56 4.97
N ARG A 100 -5.15 -4.02 5.74
CA ARG A 100 -5.44 -3.48 7.09
C ARG A 100 -4.23 -3.64 8.02
N ILE A 101 -3.57 -4.80 8.02
CA ILE A 101 -2.37 -5.03 8.83
C ILE A 101 -1.25 -4.06 8.43
N CYS A 102 -0.96 -3.90 7.14
CA CYS A 102 0.06 -2.96 6.68
C CYS A 102 -0.24 -1.52 7.17
N PHE A 103 -1.51 -1.10 7.09
CA PHE A 103 -1.94 0.20 7.60
C PHE A 103 -1.72 0.31 9.12
N GLU A 104 -2.21 -0.66 9.89
CA GLU A 104 -2.12 -0.69 11.35
C GLU A 104 -0.67 -0.69 11.84
N GLN A 105 0.19 -1.51 11.25
CA GLN A 105 1.59 -1.60 11.66
C GLN A 105 2.35 -0.31 11.32
N THR A 106 2.00 0.34 10.20
CA THR A 106 2.56 1.66 9.87
C THR A 106 2.16 2.69 10.92
N LEU A 107 0.89 2.73 11.32
CA LEU A 107 0.42 3.60 12.42
C LEU A 107 1.19 3.36 13.72
N LYS A 108 1.44 2.09 14.08
CA LYS A 108 2.22 1.74 15.28
C LYS A 108 3.65 2.25 15.20
N VAL A 109 4.34 2.05 14.08
CA VAL A 109 5.70 2.56 13.86
C VAL A 109 5.72 4.09 13.99
N MET A 110 4.73 4.78 13.42
CA MET A 110 4.64 6.24 13.46
C MET A 110 4.50 6.81 14.87
N GLN A 111 4.01 6.04 15.86
CA GLN A 111 3.95 6.49 17.26
C GLN A 111 5.34 6.77 17.85
N GLY A 112 6.38 6.10 17.36
CA GLY A 112 7.77 6.32 17.76
C GLY A 112 8.54 7.32 16.89
N LEU A 113 7.89 7.92 15.88
CA LEU A 113 8.52 8.88 14.98
C LEU A 113 8.17 10.31 15.37
N GLU A 114 9.13 11.20 15.20
CA GLU A 114 9.01 12.64 15.47
C GLU A 114 9.49 13.48 14.28
N GLY A 115 9.10 14.77 14.27
CA GLY A 115 9.56 15.74 13.28
C GLY A 115 9.31 15.31 11.82
N GLY A 116 10.29 15.60 10.96
CA GLY A 116 10.17 15.35 9.52
C GLY A 116 9.95 13.88 9.15
N ALA A 117 10.52 12.93 9.90
CA ALA A 117 10.34 11.49 9.63
C ALA A 117 8.86 11.08 9.80
N ARG A 118 8.20 11.60 10.84
CA ARG A 118 6.77 11.39 11.06
C ARG A 118 5.94 11.99 9.93
N SER A 119 6.22 13.24 9.55
CA SER A 119 5.47 13.93 8.50
C SER A 119 5.59 13.23 7.14
N ILE A 120 6.77 12.70 6.80
CA ILE A 120 6.97 11.91 5.57
C ILE A 120 6.13 10.63 5.62
N MET A 121 6.16 9.89 6.72
CA MET A 121 5.38 8.66 6.86
C MET A 121 3.87 8.94 6.85
N GLU A 122 3.40 10.04 7.45
CA GLU A 122 1.99 10.47 7.37
C GLU A 122 1.57 10.75 5.92
N ALA A 123 2.42 11.44 5.14
CA ALA A 123 2.15 11.74 3.75
C ALA A 123 2.08 10.46 2.90
N LEU A 124 3.06 9.56 3.05
CA LEU A 124 3.11 8.28 2.32
C LEU A 124 1.92 7.38 2.66
N LEU A 125 1.59 7.25 3.96
CA LEU A 125 0.45 6.45 4.41
C LEU A 125 -0.87 7.03 3.89
N ARG A 126 -1.03 8.37 3.89
CA ARG A 126 -2.22 9.02 3.32
C ARG A 126 -2.33 8.80 1.82
N LEU A 127 -1.24 8.94 1.06
CA LEU A 127 -1.25 8.67 -0.37
C LEU A 127 -1.67 7.22 -0.64
N TRP A 128 -1.01 6.27 0.03
CA TRP A 128 -1.33 4.86 -0.15
C TRP A 128 -2.79 4.55 0.23
N GLY A 129 -3.25 5.03 1.39
CA GLY A 129 -4.64 4.84 1.83
C GLY A 129 -5.66 5.40 0.83
N LEU A 130 -5.46 6.62 0.32
CA LEU A 130 -6.32 7.21 -0.70
C LEU A 130 -6.30 6.40 -2.00
N SER A 131 -5.13 5.96 -2.46
CA SER A 131 -5.01 5.15 -3.69
C SER A 131 -5.71 3.79 -3.57
N MET A 132 -5.68 3.17 -2.39
CA MET A 132 -6.40 1.92 -2.14
C MET A 132 -7.91 2.15 -2.11
N VAL A 133 -8.39 3.23 -1.47
CA VAL A 133 -9.81 3.57 -1.48
C VAL A 133 -10.29 3.92 -2.89
N GLU A 134 -9.49 4.63 -3.68
CA GLU A 134 -9.77 4.89 -5.10
C GLU A 134 -9.86 3.57 -5.91
N THR A 135 -8.93 2.64 -5.69
CA THR A 135 -8.91 1.32 -6.36
C THR A 135 -10.19 0.53 -6.09
N TYR A 136 -10.74 0.63 -4.89
CA TYR A 136 -11.95 -0.08 -4.47
C TYR A 136 -13.19 0.82 -4.36
N ALA A 137 -13.18 2.00 -4.99
CA ALA A 137 -14.23 3.01 -4.79
C ALA A 137 -15.64 2.47 -5.09
N THR A 138 -15.78 1.65 -6.14
CA THR A 138 -17.06 1.01 -6.47
C THR A 138 -17.55 0.11 -5.34
N TRP A 139 -16.67 -0.70 -4.75
CA TRP A 139 -17.05 -1.58 -3.64
C TRP A 139 -17.45 -0.77 -2.41
N TYR A 140 -16.69 0.26 -2.03
CA TYR A 140 -17.05 1.12 -0.91
C TYR A 140 -18.38 1.86 -1.14
N LEU A 141 -18.64 2.30 -2.37
CA LEU A 141 -19.88 2.97 -2.76
C LEU A 141 -21.09 2.01 -2.69
N THR A 142 -20.95 0.78 -3.18
CA THR A 142 -22.05 -0.21 -3.14
C THR A 142 -22.40 -0.66 -1.72
N HIS A 143 -21.44 -0.57 -0.80
CA HIS A 143 -21.64 -0.85 0.63
C HIS A 143 -22.08 0.39 1.44
N ASN A 144 -22.34 1.53 0.78
CA ASN A 144 -22.68 2.79 1.43
C ASN A 144 -21.64 3.26 2.47
N LEU A 145 -20.37 2.95 2.26
CA LEU A 145 -19.28 3.34 3.15
C LEU A 145 -18.64 4.68 2.74
N ILE A 146 -18.84 5.10 1.50
CA ILE A 146 -18.48 6.43 1.00
C ILE A 146 -19.67 7.01 0.25
N SER A 147 -19.79 8.34 0.25
CA SER A 147 -20.79 9.03 -0.56
C SER A 147 -20.38 9.11 -2.03
N THR A 148 -21.34 9.34 -2.93
CA THR A 148 -21.05 9.62 -4.35
C THR A 148 -20.16 10.86 -4.52
N GLU A 149 -20.36 11.89 -3.69
CA GLU A 149 -19.54 13.10 -3.71
C GLU A 149 -18.08 12.78 -3.33
N THR A 150 -17.88 11.98 -2.28
CA THR A 150 -16.57 11.49 -1.86
C THR A 150 -15.91 10.66 -2.97
N ALA A 151 -16.66 9.75 -3.60
CA ALA A 151 -16.15 8.92 -4.69
C ALA A 151 -15.67 9.77 -5.89
N LEU A 152 -16.40 10.84 -6.23
CA LEU A 152 -16.02 11.77 -7.29
C LEU A 152 -14.79 12.63 -6.93
N SER A 153 -14.55 12.91 -5.65
CA SER A 153 -13.42 13.73 -5.21
C SER A 153 -12.11 12.94 -5.02
N LEU A 154 -12.18 11.61 -4.83
CA LEU A 154 -11.03 10.72 -4.60
C LEU A 154 -9.86 10.94 -5.59
N PRO A 155 -10.07 10.97 -6.92
CA PRO A 155 -8.96 11.15 -7.85
C PRO A 155 -8.22 12.47 -7.66
N GLN A 156 -8.91 13.54 -7.26
CA GLN A 156 -8.27 14.81 -6.99
C GLN A 156 -7.47 14.78 -5.69
N HIS A 157 -7.98 14.10 -4.64
CA HIS A 157 -7.24 13.91 -3.40
C HIS A 157 -5.95 13.11 -3.62
N VAL A 158 -5.99 12.05 -4.43
CA VAL A 158 -4.81 11.28 -4.81
C VAL A 158 -3.81 12.15 -5.57
N ARG A 159 -4.24 12.90 -6.58
CA ARG A 159 -3.36 13.83 -7.33
C ARG A 159 -2.69 14.87 -6.41
N ASN A 160 -3.43 15.42 -5.46
CA ASN A 160 -2.88 16.37 -4.50
C ASN A 160 -1.83 15.71 -3.59
N ALA A 161 -2.09 14.49 -3.10
CA ALA A 161 -1.13 13.74 -2.31
C ALA A 161 0.14 13.39 -3.09
N VAL A 162 0.01 12.97 -4.36
CA VAL A 162 1.14 12.74 -5.27
C VAL A 162 1.94 14.03 -5.48
N SER A 163 1.28 15.16 -5.74
CA SER A 163 1.97 16.45 -5.94
C SER A 163 2.73 16.89 -4.69
N HIS A 164 2.19 16.63 -3.51
CA HIS A 164 2.85 16.96 -2.24
C HIS A 164 4.13 16.14 -2.05
N ILE A 165 4.04 14.82 -2.21
CA ILE A 165 5.19 13.90 -2.07
C ILE A 165 6.22 14.10 -3.19
N GLY A 166 5.76 14.39 -4.41
CA GLY A 166 6.62 14.53 -5.59
C GLY A 166 7.74 15.54 -5.39
N SER A 167 7.47 16.64 -4.68
CA SER A 167 8.46 17.69 -4.37
C SER A 167 9.68 17.20 -3.56
N ALA A 168 9.52 16.16 -2.74
CA ALA A 168 10.58 15.59 -1.89
C ALA A 168 10.96 14.16 -2.30
N SER A 169 10.48 13.67 -3.44
CA SER A 169 10.60 12.27 -3.86
C SER A 169 12.04 11.77 -3.98
N VAL A 170 12.96 12.60 -4.50
CA VAL A 170 14.39 12.25 -4.64
C VAL A 170 15.04 12.12 -3.27
N ASP A 171 14.77 13.03 -2.34
CA ASP A 171 15.31 12.98 -0.99
C ASP A 171 14.77 11.76 -0.22
N MET A 172 13.49 11.44 -0.41
CA MET A 172 12.86 10.23 0.17
C MET A 172 13.52 8.94 -0.36
N LEU A 173 13.83 8.85 -1.65
CA LEU A 173 14.56 7.70 -2.20
C LEU A 173 15.97 7.58 -1.61
N GLY A 174 16.63 8.70 -1.31
CA GLY A 174 17.92 8.72 -0.63
C GLY A 174 17.90 8.03 0.75
N ILE A 175 16.76 8.07 1.46
CA ILE A 175 16.60 7.43 2.78
C ILE A 175 16.73 5.91 2.70
N LEU A 176 16.40 5.28 1.56
CA LEU A 176 16.53 3.84 1.39
C LEU A 176 17.98 3.34 1.51
N GLY A 177 18.97 4.24 1.40
CA GLY A 177 20.38 3.90 1.59
C GLY A 177 20.90 2.90 0.56
N VAL A 178 20.25 2.78 -0.59
CA VAL A 178 20.67 1.88 -1.66
C VAL A 178 21.94 2.41 -2.29
N ASP A 179 23.01 1.62 -2.19
CA ASP A 179 24.28 1.95 -2.82
C ASP A 179 24.12 2.02 -4.35
N GLU A 180 24.47 3.14 -4.95
CA GLU A 180 24.32 3.33 -6.40
C GLU A 180 25.10 2.28 -7.22
N ARG A 181 26.15 1.67 -6.66
CA ARG A 181 26.96 0.63 -7.30
C ARG A 181 26.17 -0.66 -7.55
N VAL A 182 25.15 -0.93 -6.74
CA VAL A 182 24.35 -2.15 -6.86
C VAL A 182 23.11 -1.96 -7.74
N LEU A 183 22.80 -0.73 -8.13
CA LEU A 183 21.61 -0.43 -8.95
C LEU A 183 21.73 -0.98 -10.36
N HIS A 184 22.94 -0.96 -10.94
CA HIS A 184 23.18 -1.39 -12.32
C HIS A 184 22.14 -0.78 -13.31
N ALA A 185 21.76 0.48 -13.09
CA ALA A 185 20.68 1.13 -13.82
C ALA A 185 21.13 2.52 -14.29
N PRO A 186 21.56 2.70 -15.54
CA PRO A 186 22.03 4.00 -16.05
C PRO A 186 21.04 5.15 -15.91
N ILE A 187 19.75 4.85 -15.96
CA ILE A 187 18.66 5.81 -15.77
C ILE A 187 18.59 6.38 -14.35
N ALA A 188 19.19 5.73 -13.35
CA ALA A 188 19.18 6.17 -11.96
C ALA A 188 20.14 7.34 -11.69
N PHE A 189 21.12 7.56 -12.58
CA PHE A 189 22.16 8.60 -12.43
C PHE A 189 21.79 9.94 -13.11
N GLY A 190 20.49 10.23 -13.18
CA GLY A 190 19.93 11.41 -13.85
C GLY A 190 20.18 11.43 -15.36
N ALA A 191 19.92 12.59 -15.99
CA ALA A 191 20.07 12.77 -17.44
C ALA A 191 21.46 12.36 -17.96
N ARG A 192 22.51 12.66 -17.18
CA ARG A 192 23.91 12.36 -17.53
C ARG A 192 24.23 10.87 -17.51
N GLY A 193 23.52 10.05 -16.72
CA GLY A 193 23.73 8.61 -16.64
C GLY A 193 23.39 7.92 -17.95
N LEU A 194 22.21 8.23 -18.49
CA LEU A 194 21.75 7.68 -19.76
C LEU A 194 22.52 8.26 -20.95
N GLU A 195 22.84 9.55 -20.93
CA GLU A 195 23.72 10.18 -21.94
C GLU A 195 25.11 9.54 -21.99
N THR A 196 25.72 9.29 -20.83
CA THR A 196 27.05 8.66 -20.74
C THR A 196 26.99 7.21 -21.22
N TYR A 197 25.96 6.47 -20.82
CA TYR A 197 25.73 5.11 -21.31
C TYR A 197 25.59 5.11 -22.84
N ASN A 198 24.71 5.95 -23.41
CA ASN A 198 24.49 6.00 -24.86
C ASN A 198 25.60 6.69 -25.66
N SER A 199 26.68 7.16 -25.03
CA SER A 199 27.81 7.79 -25.72
C SER A 199 28.61 6.80 -26.59
N LYS A 200 28.41 5.49 -26.40
CA LYS A 200 29.06 4.41 -27.15
C LYS A 200 28.08 3.26 -27.36
N ASP A 201 28.36 2.42 -28.36
CA ASP A 201 27.62 1.17 -28.57
C ASP A 201 28.03 0.14 -27.49
N ASN A 202 27.25 0.11 -26.40
CA ASN A 202 27.48 -0.79 -25.27
C ASN A 202 26.89 -2.19 -25.51
N ARG A 203 26.23 -2.46 -26.64
CA ARG A 203 25.59 -3.76 -26.96
C ARG A 203 24.63 -4.29 -25.89
N GLY A 204 24.08 -3.41 -25.04
CA GLY A 204 23.21 -3.77 -23.93
C GLY A 204 23.95 -4.18 -22.64
N GLU A 205 25.28 -4.12 -22.59
CA GLU A 205 26.06 -4.44 -21.39
C GLU A 205 26.07 -3.28 -20.40
N ILE A 206 25.65 -3.55 -19.17
CA ILE A 206 25.61 -2.59 -18.07
C ILE A 206 26.96 -2.51 -17.33
N VAL A 207 27.75 -3.59 -17.38
CA VAL A 207 29.02 -3.72 -16.64
C VAL A 207 30.20 -3.67 -17.60
N GLY A 208 30.60 -2.46 -17.99
CA GLY A 208 31.89 -2.20 -18.67
C GLY A 208 32.91 -1.50 -17.76
N ASP A 209 34.21 -1.55 -18.09
CA ASP A 209 35.33 -0.94 -17.34
C ASP A 209 35.14 0.56 -17.01
N HIS A 210 34.27 1.23 -17.74
CA HIS A 210 33.98 2.66 -17.62
C HIS A 210 32.96 2.99 -16.52
N TYR A 211 32.03 2.09 -16.22
CA TYR A 211 30.96 2.31 -15.22
C TYR A 211 31.49 2.20 -13.79
N ARG A 212 32.46 1.30 -13.59
CA ARG A 212 33.12 1.04 -12.30
C ARG A 212 33.86 2.26 -11.73
N ARG A 213 34.28 3.21 -12.58
CA ARG A 213 35.07 4.40 -12.17
C ARG A 213 34.22 5.63 -11.81
N GLN A 214 32.98 5.74 -12.32
CA GLN A 214 32.13 6.89 -12.01
C GLN A 214 31.44 6.75 -10.65
N ALA A 215 31.01 5.54 -10.28
CA ALA A 215 30.41 5.28 -8.97
C ALA A 215 31.37 5.62 -7.81
N THR A 216 32.68 5.48 -7.99
CA THR A 216 33.69 5.87 -6.99
C THR A 216 33.95 7.38 -6.88
N SER A 217 33.50 8.19 -7.85
CA SER A 217 33.74 9.65 -7.86
C SER A 217 32.59 10.49 -7.31
N PHE A 218 31.37 9.95 -7.34
CA PHE A 218 30.16 10.58 -6.76
C PHE A 218 30.16 10.51 -5.23
N ASP A 219 30.75 9.45 -4.68
CA ASP A 219 30.94 9.15 -3.25
C ASP A 219 31.51 10.34 -2.44
N ARG A 220 32.46 11.09 -3.01
CA ARG A 220 33.05 12.26 -2.31
C ARG A 220 32.16 13.50 -2.24
N LYS A 221 31.12 13.62 -3.09
CA LYS A 221 30.25 14.81 -3.14
C LYS A 221 28.83 14.56 -2.63
N GLY A 222 28.35 13.31 -2.67
CA GLY A 222 27.02 12.93 -2.19
C GLY A 222 26.90 12.91 -0.66
N LEU A 223 27.94 12.42 0.03
CA LEU A 223 27.98 12.35 1.49
C LEU A 223 28.02 13.73 2.19
N GLU A 224 28.57 14.76 1.53
CA GLU A 224 28.59 16.15 2.06
C GLU A 224 27.24 16.89 1.92
N ARG A 225 26.26 16.32 1.19
CA ARG A 225 24.96 17.00 0.92
C ARG A 225 23.86 16.70 1.93
N VAL A 226 24.05 15.75 2.85
CA VAL A 226 23.12 15.55 3.96
C VAL A 226 23.37 16.63 5.01
N ARG A 227 22.89 17.85 4.75
CA ARG A 227 22.82 18.91 5.78
C ARG A 227 21.54 18.70 6.60
N PRO A 228 21.64 18.48 7.92
CA PRO A 228 20.46 18.33 8.79
C PRO A 228 19.58 19.59 8.89
N GLU A 229 20.00 20.71 8.30
CA GLU A 229 19.53 22.07 8.59
C GLU A 229 18.42 22.55 7.63
N LEU A 230 17.98 21.75 6.66
CA LEU A 230 16.93 22.12 5.69
C LEU A 230 15.56 21.45 5.94
N LEU A 231 15.35 20.89 7.13
CA LEU A 231 14.06 20.36 7.54
C LEU A 231 13.15 21.48 8.06
N PHE A 232 12.14 21.80 7.25
CA PHE A 232 10.88 22.45 7.63
C PHE A 232 10.96 23.88 8.21
N GLU A 233 11.03 24.88 7.33
CA GLU A 233 10.25 26.12 7.49
C GLU A 233 9.24 26.23 6.34
N ALA A 234 8.07 25.61 6.51
CA ALA A 234 6.88 25.98 5.76
C ALA A 234 5.79 26.32 6.78
N LYS A 235 5.45 27.61 6.82
CA LYS A 235 4.46 28.21 7.73
C LYS A 235 3.09 27.54 7.59
N LEU A 236 2.42 27.45 8.74
CA LEU A 236 1.00 27.17 8.97
C LEU A 236 0.07 27.87 7.96
#